data_AF-A0A6I2QLM9-F1
#
_entry.id   AF-A0A6I2QLM9-F1
#
_cell.length_a   1.000
_cell.length_b   1.000
_cell.length_c   1.000
_cell.angle_alpha   90.00
_cell.angle_beta   90.00
_cell.angle_gamma   90.00
#
_symmetry.space_group_name_H-M   'P 1'
#
loop_
_entity.id
_entity.type
_entity.pdbx_description
1 polymer ?
#
loop_
_entity_poly.entity_id
_entity_poly.type
_entity_poly.pdbx_seq_one_letter_code
_entity_poly.pdbx_strand_id
1 'polypeptide(L)'
;MKKFLVGLLILISLTSCDTIIQTENQNNLYEVVRVVDGDTVILNIDGQRTRVRLIGIDTPESVAEDKSRNVKEGKIASEYTKNLLENKKVRVEFDEEKQDVYERKLGYLFLNDEFINEKLLKEGMAKLYTKTTNQKYSERLKKAEQYARENKKGFWKDFYVNDPNLYIKYTDSKGRGMIKGNINNKGLKIYHMPNQKSYKDVKINFKKGEKYFVTEKEAQDEGFSKSSK
;
A
#
# COMPACT_ATOMS: atom_id res chain seq x y z
N MET A 1 65.89 55.24 12.24
CA MET A 1 64.64 55.86 11.73
C MET A 1 64.25 55.19 10.42
N LYS A 2 62.98 54.79 10.28
CA LYS A 2 62.21 54.41 9.06
C LYS A 2 62.74 53.19 8.26
N LYS A 3 62.17 51.97 8.42
CA LYS A 3 60.99 51.41 7.73
C LYS A 3 61.00 51.66 6.21
N PHE A 4 61.11 50.61 5.39
CA PHE A 4 60.18 50.35 4.29
C PHE A 4 60.12 48.86 3.96
N LEU A 5 58.90 48.35 4.02
CA LEU A 5 58.43 47.00 3.76
C LEU A 5 57.95 47.00 2.30
N VAL A 6 58.46 46.10 1.44
CA VAL A 6 57.83 45.80 0.15
C VAL A 6 57.44 44.33 0.19
N GLY A 7 56.15 44.09 0.39
CA GLY A 7 55.55 42.77 0.30
C GLY A 7 55.41 42.37 -1.16
N LEU A 8 55.84 41.16 -1.48
CA LEU A 8 55.45 40.48 -2.72
C LEU A 8 54.30 39.53 -2.37
N LEU A 9 53.11 39.88 -2.86
CA LEU A 9 51.93 39.02 -2.86
C LEU A 9 52.23 37.81 -3.78
N ILE A 10 52.38 36.61 -3.20
CA ILE A 10 52.32 35.38 -3.97
C ILE A 10 50.88 34.88 -3.92
N LEU A 11 50.22 34.95 -5.07
CA LEU A 11 48.89 34.39 -5.33
C LEU A 11 48.89 32.90 -4.95
N ILE A 12 48.17 32.55 -3.89
CA ILE A 12 47.83 31.16 -3.58
C ILE A 12 46.77 30.74 -4.60
N SER A 13 47.15 29.94 -5.60
CA SER A 13 46.19 29.26 -6.47
C SER A 13 45.44 28.23 -5.63
N LEU A 14 44.28 28.62 -5.13
CA LEU A 14 43.28 27.72 -4.58
C LEU A 14 42.77 26.86 -5.75
N THR A 15 43.42 25.72 -5.99
CA THR A 15 42.76 24.63 -6.70
C THR A 15 41.63 24.15 -5.80
N SER A 16 40.42 24.65 -6.05
CA SER A 16 39.21 24.06 -5.52
C SER A 16 39.13 22.64 -6.06
N CYS A 17 39.56 21.69 -5.25
CA CYS A 17 39.11 20.32 -5.41
C CYS A 17 37.63 20.37 -5.04
N ASP A 18 36.79 20.64 -6.03
CA ASP A 18 35.36 20.47 -5.91
C ASP A 18 35.15 18.97 -5.72
N THR A 19 35.17 18.54 -4.46
CA THR A 19 34.66 17.24 -4.06
C THR A 19 33.19 17.27 -4.41
N ILE A 20 32.87 16.82 -5.63
CA ILE A 20 31.52 16.49 -6.04
C ILE A 20 31.09 15.38 -5.09
N ILE A 21 30.37 15.75 -4.03
CA ILE A 21 29.57 14.81 -3.27
C ILE A 21 28.51 14.34 -4.27
N GLN A 22 28.79 13.24 -4.97
CA GLN A 22 27.77 12.50 -5.69
C GLN A 22 26.78 12.05 -4.64
N THR A 23 25.68 12.77 -4.55
CA THR A 23 24.48 12.28 -3.88
C THR A 23 24.01 11.08 -4.68
N GLU A 24 24.31 9.86 -4.20
CA GLU A 24 23.71 8.62 -4.71
C GLU A 24 22.21 8.62 -4.41
N ASN A 25 21.45 9.42 -5.15
CA ASN A 25 20.06 9.15 -5.46
C ASN A 25 20.03 8.79 -6.95
N GLN A 26 20.70 7.69 -7.30
CA GLN A 26 20.61 7.18 -8.65
C GLN A 26 19.18 6.69 -8.89
N ASN A 27 18.45 7.44 -9.71
CA ASN A 27 17.18 7.06 -10.32
C ASN A 27 17.39 5.90 -11.32
N ASN A 28 18.02 4.82 -10.87
CA ASN A 28 18.30 3.67 -11.71
C ASN A 28 16.98 2.98 -12.05
N LEU A 29 16.77 2.86 -13.35
CA LEU A 29 15.61 2.20 -13.93
C LEU A 29 16.02 0.80 -14.37
N TYR A 30 15.37 -0.20 -13.80
CA TYR A 30 15.63 -1.60 -14.07
C TYR A 30 14.52 -2.18 -14.94
N GLU A 31 14.91 -2.95 -15.95
CA GLU A 31 13.96 -3.65 -16.80
C GLU A 31 13.24 -4.76 -16.03
N VAL A 32 11.92 -4.80 -16.13
CA VAL A 32 11.09 -5.90 -15.64
C VAL A 32 11.09 -7.00 -16.69
N VAL A 33 11.96 -7.99 -16.48
CA VAL A 33 12.13 -9.13 -17.39
C VAL A 33 10.92 -10.05 -17.37
N ARG A 34 10.30 -10.20 -16.19
CA ARG A 34 9.17 -11.11 -15.99
C ARG A 34 8.40 -10.74 -14.73
N VAL A 35 7.09 -10.90 -14.76
CA VAL A 35 6.25 -10.95 -13.55
C VAL A 35 6.01 -12.42 -13.22
N VAL A 36 6.42 -12.84 -12.02
CA VAL A 36 6.28 -14.24 -11.59
C VAL A 36 4.89 -14.48 -11.01
N ASP A 37 4.47 -13.58 -10.13
CA ASP A 37 3.11 -13.51 -9.59
C ASP A 37 2.74 -12.04 -9.31
N GLY A 38 1.53 -11.78 -8.86
CA GLY A 38 0.98 -10.42 -8.68
C GLY A 38 1.84 -9.48 -7.83
N ASP A 39 2.61 -10.02 -6.89
CA ASP A 39 3.52 -9.27 -6.00
C ASP A 39 5.02 -9.55 -6.18
N THR A 40 5.40 -10.33 -7.18
CA THR A 40 6.78 -10.79 -7.34
C THR A 40 7.24 -10.64 -8.80
N VAL A 41 8.34 -9.91 -9.00
CA VAL A 41 8.93 -9.65 -10.32
C VAL A 41 10.37 -10.13 -10.42
N ILE A 42 10.87 -10.28 -11.64
CA ILE A 42 12.28 -10.46 -11.95
C ILE A 42 12.76 -9.20 -12.68
N LEU A 43 13.75 -8.54 -12.11
CA LEU A 43 14.39 -7.36 -12.67
C LEU A 43 15.76 -7.72 -13.26
N ASN A 44 16.15 -7.02 -14.31
CA ASN A 44 17.53 -6.99 -14.77
C ASN A 44 18.28 -5.88 -14.03
N ILE A 45 19.12 -6.28 -13.06
CA ILE A 45 19.97 -5.38 -12.27
C ILE A 45 21.40 -5.72 -12.64
N ASP A 46 22.08 -4.81 -13.34
CA ASP A 46 23.48 -4.96 -13.76
C ASP A 46 23.76 -6.27 -14.53
N GLY A 47 22.83 -6.66 -15.41
CA GLY A 47 22.92 -7.89 -16.20
C GLY A 47 22.46 -9.15 -15.46
N GLN A 48 22.09 -9.05 -14.19
CA GLN A 48 21.65 -10.18 -13.37
C GLN A 48 20.14 -10.20 -13.18
N ARG A 49 19.54 -11.38 -13.34
CA ARG A 49 18.11 -11.61 -13.07
C ARG A 49 17.86 -11.71 -11.57
N THR A 50 17.40 -10.61 -10.98
CA THR A 50 17.13 -10.50 -9.55
C THR A 50 15.65 -10.60 -9.27
N ARG A 51 15.27 -11.51 -8.37
CA ARG A 51 13.88 -11.66 -7.93
C ARG A 51 13.56 -10.63 -6.84
N VAL A 52 12.48 -9.88 -7.02
CA VAL A 52 12.03 -8.83 -6.10
C VAL A 52 10.59 -9.10 -5.66
N ARG A 53 10.37 -9.15 -4.33
CA ARG A 53 9.05 -9.23 -3.69
C ARG A 53 8.61 -7.83 -3.27
N LEU A 54 7.40 -7.46 -3.66
CA LEU A 54 6.82 -6.15 -3.39
C LEU A 54 6.50 -5.96 -1.90
N ILE A 55 7.10 -4.97 -1.25
CA ILE A 55 6.90 -4.72 0.18
C ILE A 55 5.45 -4.29 0.46
N GLY A 56 4.90 -4.76 1.59
CA GLY A 56 3.66 -4.26 2.18
C GLY A 56 2.38 -4.72 1.49
N ILE A 57 2.47 -5.58 0.48
CA ILE A 57 1.32 -6.14 -0.22
C ILE A 57 1.42 -7.65 -0.32
N ASP A 58 0.30 -8.34 -0.50
CA ASP A 58 0.23 -9.77 -0.76
C ASP A 58 -0.87 -10.06 -1.77
N THR A 59 -0.54 -10.78 -2.84
CA THR A 59 -1.52 -11.22 -3.83
C THR A 59 -1.90 -12.68 -3.60
N PRO A 60 -3.16 -13.10 -3.89
CA PRO A 60 -3.48 -14.52 -3.91
C PRO A 60 -2.53 -15.26 -4.86
N GLU A 61 -2.14 -16.47 -4.47
CA GLU A 61 -1.15 -17.25 -5.21
C GLU A 61 -1.69 -17.68 -6.59
N SER A 62 -0.84 -17.62 -7.60
CA SER A 62 -1.12 -18.11 -8.95
C SER A 62 -0.15 -19.21 -9.43
N VAL A 63 1.04 -19.30 -8.83
CA VAL A 63 2.12 -20.21 -9.23
C VAL A 63 2.83 -20.90 -8.07
N ALA A 64 2.14 -21.12 -6.94
CA ALA A 64 2.64 -21.93 -5.83
C ALA A 64 2.94 -23.37 -6.26
N GLU A 65 3.97 -23.97 -5.65
CA GLU A 65 4.37 -25.37 -5.86
C GLU A 65 3.22 -26.34 -5.54
N ASP A 66 2.59 -26.14 -4.38
CA ASP A 66 1.31 -26.77 -4.06
C ASP A 66 0.20 -26.08 -4.87
N LYS A 67 -0.20 -26.76 -5.96
CA LYS A 67 -1.23 -26.27 -6.88
C LYS A 67 -2.59 -26.02 -6.21
N SER A 68 -2.87 -26.62 -5.06
CA SER A 68 -4.13 -26.38 -4.33
C SER A 68 -4.25 -24.93 -3.82
N ARG A 69 -3.13 -24.23 -3.68
CA ARG A 69 -3.08 -22.81 -3.29
C ARG A 69 -3.34 -21.85 -4.44
N ASN A 70 -3.24 -22.32 -5.69
CA ASN A 70 -3.38 -21.46 -6.86
C ASN A 70 -4.85 -21.18 -7.15
N VAL A 71 -5.26 -19.93 -6.97
CA VAL A 71 -6.66 -19.50 -7.11
C VAL A 71 -6.87 -18.62 -8.35
N LYS A 72 -8.12 -18.50 -8.81
CA LYS A 72 -8.48 -17.71 -10.00
C LYS A 72 -8.09 -16.24 -9.82
N GLU A 73 -8.29 -15.72 -8.62
CA GLU A 73 -7.97 -14.37 -8.18
C GLU A 73 -6.47 -14.08 -8.30
N GLY A 74 -5.62 -15.07 -8.02
CA GLY A 74 -4.18 -14.95 -8.16
C GLY A 74 -3.79 -14.77 -9.62
N LYS A 75 -4.38 -15.55 -10.53
CA LYS A 75 -4.15 -15.38 -11.97
C LYS A 75 -4.57 -14.00 -12.46
N ILE A 76 -5.70 -13.46 -11.97
CA ILE A 76 -6.17 -12.12 -12.31
C ILE A 76 -5.18 -11.05 -11.85
N ALA A 77 -4.68 -11.13 -10.60
CA ALA A 77 -3.69 -10.19 -10.10
C ALA A 77 -2.34 -10.29 -10.83
N SER A 78 -1.86 -11.51 -11.07
CA SER A 78 -0.65 -11.77 -11.84
C SER A 78 -0.73 -11.15 -13.24
N GLU A 79 -1.85 -11.37 -13.94
CA GLU A 79 -2.08 -10.83 -15.28
C GLU A 79 -2.19 -9.30 -15.28
N TYR A 80 -2.84 -8.72 -14.27
CA TYR A 80 -2.87 -7.27 -14.10
C TYR A 80 -1.45 -6.68 -13.94
N THR A 81 -0.63 -7.28 -13.07
CA THR A 81 0.76 -6.85 -12.85
C THR A 81 1.61 -7.04 -14.10
N LYS A 82 1.41 -8.12 -14.88
CA LYS A 82 2.09 -8.35 -16.17
C LYS A 82 1.83 -7.23 -17.17
N ASN A 83 0.56 -6.95 -17.45
CA ASN A 83 0.17 -5.89 -18.38
C ASN A 83 0.67 -4.51 -17.93
N LEU A 84 0.80 -4.32 -16.62
CA LEU A 84 1.31 -3.09 -16.05
C LEU A 84 2.83 -2.95 -16.17
N LEU A 85 3.61 -4.03 -16.02
CA LEU A 85 5.05 -3.93 -15.77
C LEU A 85 5.96 -4.66 -16.76
N GLU A 86 5.55 -5.77 -17.37
CA GLU A 86 6.46 -6.57 -18.20
C GLU A 86 7.04 -5.75 -19.36
N ASN A 87 8.34 -5.92 -19.60
CA ASN A 87 9.12 -5.20 -20.60
C ASN A 87 9.18 -3.68 -20.39
N LYS A 88 8.76 -3.18 -19.22
CA LYS A 88 8.94 -1.77 -18.84
C LYS A 88 10.12 -1.62 -17.90
N LYS A 89 10.56 -0.38 -17.68
CA LYS A 89 11.58 -0.07 -16.69
C LYS A 89 10.98 0.57 -15.46
N VAL A 90 11.42 0.12 -14.29
CA VAL A 90 10.93 0.58 -12.99
C VAL A 90 12.09 1.05 -12.12
N ARG A 91 11.84 2.05 -11.29
CA ARG A 91 12.72 2.40 -10.18
C ARG A 91 12.37 1.53 -8.98
N VAL A 92 13.38 1.07 -8.26
CA VAL A 92 13.22 0.26 -7.05
C VAL A 92 13.66 1.09 -5.85
N GLU A 93 12.81 1.20 -4.83
CA GLU A 93 13.22 1.68 -3.51
C GLU A 93 13.28 0.53 -2.53
N PHE A 94 14.37 0.48 -1.77
CA PHE A 94 14.55 -0.43 -0.65
C PHE A 94 14.13 0.22 0.67
N ASP A 95 13.95 -0.61 1.68
CA ASP A 95 13.64 -0.22 3.06
C ASP A 95 14.67 -0.87 4.01
N GLU A 96 14.44 -0.84 5.32
CA GLU A 96 15.34 -1.40 6.36
C GLU A 96 15.76 -2.85 6.05
N GLU A 97 14.79 -3.75 5.85
CA GLU A 97 15.04 -5.11 5.40
C GLU A 97 15.04 -5.20 3.88
N LYS A 98 16.17 -5.62 3.32
CA LYS A 98 16.37 -5.70 1.87
C LYS A 98 16.16 -7.09 1.28
N GLN A 99 16.05 -8.12 2.11
CA GLN A 99 15.93 -9.53 1.69
C GLN A 99 15.00 -10.30 2.63
N ASP A 100 14.26 -11.27 2.09
CA ASP A 100 13.47 -12.20 2.88
C ASP A 100 14.17 -13.56 3.07
N VAL A 101 13.51 -14.47 3.82
CA VAL A 101 14.00 -15.82 4.11
C VAL A 101 14.13 -16.73 2.88
N TYR A 102 13.57 -16.32 1.74
CA TYR A 102 13.67 -17.01 0.45
C TYR A 102 14.69 -16.34 -0.47
N GLU A 103 15.55 -15.49 0.08
CA GLU A 103 16.60 -14.74 -0.63
C GLU A 103 16.08 -13.82 -1.73
N ARG A 104 14.78 -13.46 -1.71
CA ARG A 104 14.23 -12.45 -2.61
C ARG A 104 14.61 -11.08 -2.09
N LYS A 105 14.98 -10.16 -2.99
CA LYS A 105 15.09 -8.76 -2.63
C LYS A 105 13.70 -8.21 -2.28
N LEU A 106 13.63 -7.33 -1.30
CA LEU A 106 12.42 -6.64 -0.89
C LEU A 106 12.43 -5.22 -1.45
N GLY A 107 11.39 -4.82 -2.19
CA GLY A 107 11.37 -3.49 -2.79
C GLY A 107 9.97 -2.89 -3.01
N TYR A 108 9.94 -1.58 -3.10
CA TYR A 108 8.84 -0.78 -3.62
C TYR A 108 9.14 -0.43 -5.07
N LEU A 109 8.17 -0.61 -5.97
CA LEU A 109 8.37 -0.31 -7.39
C LEU A 109 7.65 0.98 -7.79
N PHE A 110 8.34 1.75 -8.62
CA PHE A 110 7.79 2.95 -9.25
C PHE A 110 7.95 2.84 -10.77
N LEU A 111 6.84 2.91 -11.49
CA LEU A 111 6.84 3.04 -12.95
C LEU A 111 6.59 4.51 -13.27
N ASN A 112 7.63 5.22 -13.71
CA ASN A 112 7.63 6.68 -13.74
C ASN A 112 7.31 7.23 -12.33
N ASP A 113 6.26 8.03 -12.18
CA ASP A 113 5.79 8.56 -10.90
C ASP A 113 4.73 7.68 -10.20
N GLU A 114 4.31 6.58 -10.83
CA GLU A 114 3.27 5.71 -10.29
C GLU A 114 3.85 4.70 -9.31
N PHE A 115 3.36 4.74 -8.06
CA PHE A 115 3.73 3.78 -7.02
C PHE A 115 2.94 2.47 -7.18
N ILE A 116 3.60 1.43 -7.66
CA ILE A 116 2.97 0.19 -8.10
C ILE A 116 2.33 -0.57 -6.94
N ASN A 117 2.99 -0.66 -5.79
CA ASN A 117 2.44 -1.35 -4.62
C ASN A 117 1.10 -0.74 -4.19
N GLU A 118 1.00 0.59 -4.21
CA GLU A 118 -0.24 1.31 -3.92
C GLU A 118 -1.30 1.05 -4.99
N LYS A 119 -0.93 1.06 -6.28
CA LYS A 119 -1.86 0.80 -7.38
C LYS A 119 -2.50 -0.58 -7.27
N LEU A 120 -1.71 -1.61 -6.96
CA LEU A 120 -2.21 -2.97 -6.79
C LEU A 120 -3.24 -3.08 -5.65
N LEU A 121 -3.00 -2.37 -4.54
CA LEU A 121 -3.99 -2.27 -3.47
C LEU A 121 -5.25 -1.51 -3.92
N LYS A 122 -5.09 -0.33 -4.54
CA LYS A 122 -6.21 0.53 -4.98
C LYS A 122 -7.15 -0.16 -5.97
N GLU A 123 -6.62 -0.98 -6.86
CA GLU A 123 -7.43 -1.74 -7.83
C GLU A 123 -7.94 -3.08 -7.26
N GLY A 124 -7.64 -3.37 -5.99
CA GLY A 124 -8.09 -4.60 -5.32
C GLY A 124 -7.45 -5.86 -5.90
N MET A 125 -6.22 -5.75 -6.41
CA MET A 125 -5.42 -6.87 -6.90
C MET A 125 -4.50 -7.46 -5.82
N ALA A 126 -4.33 -6.76 -4.69
CA ALA A 126 -3.55 -7.20 -3.55
C ALA A 126 -4.27 -6.86 -2.23
N LYS A 127 -3.81 -7.47 -1.13
CA LYS A 127 -4.16 -7.15 0.25
C LYS A 127 -2.96 -6.54 0.97
N LEU A 128 -3.21 -5.75 2.00
CA LEU A 128 -2.18 -5.17 2.85
C LEU A 128 -1.46 -6.28 3.63
N TYR A 129 -0.14 -6.37 3.48
CA TYR A 129 0.69 -7.31 4.22
C TYR A 129 1.34 -6.61 5.41
N THR A 130 0.90 -6.93 6.64
CA THR A 130 1.32 -6.24 7.87
C THR A 130 2.43 -6.94 8.63
N LYS A 131 2.80 -8.16 8.25
CA LYS A 131 3.85 -8.95 8.91
C LYS A 131 5.24 -8.63 8.33
N THR A 132 5.63 -7.36 8.38
CA THR A 132 6.92 -6.85 7.91
C THR A 132 7.42 -5.71 8.78
N THR A 133 8.73 -5.59 8.94
CA THR A 133 9.42 -4.47 9.60
C THR A 133 9.55 -3.24 8.69
N ASN A 134 9.40 -3.42 7.38
CA ASN A 134 9.46 -2.36 6.39
C ASN A 134 8.18 -1.51 6.41
N GLN A 135 8.27 -0.31 6.99
CA GLN A 135 7.11 0.55 7.28
C GLN A 135 7.09 1.87 6.49
N LYS A 136 8.07 2.13 5.61
CA LYS A 136 8.24 3.42 4.93
C LYS A 136 6.97 3.97 4.27
N TYR A 137 6.13 3.11 3.69
CA TYR A 137 4.89 3.50 3.02
C TYR A 137 3.61 2.89 3.64
N SER A 138 3.66 2.36 4.86
CA SER A 138 2.56 1.56 5.44
C SER A 138 1.22 2.30 5.52
N GLU A 139 1.22 3.56 5.97
CA GLU A 139 -0.02 4.37 6.03
C GLU A 139 -0.58 4.70 4.63
N ARG A 140 0.28 4.90 3.62
CA ARG A 140 -0.14 5.12 2.22
C ARG A 140 -0.79 3.85 1.66
N LEU A 141 -0.18 2.70 1.89
CA LEU A 141 -0.70 1.40 1.48
C LEU A 141 -2.02 1.06 2.18
N LYS A 142 -2.13 1.34 3.49
CA LYS A 142 -3.37 1.16 4.25
C LYS A 142 -4.54 1.97 3.67
N LYS A 143 -4.30 3.24 3.32
CA LYS A 143 -5.31 4.09 2.66
C LYS A 143 -5.70 3.55 1.28
N ALA A 144 -4.76 2.98 0.54
CA ALA A 144 -5.04 2.35 -0.75
C ALA A 144 -5.94 1.11 -0.64
N GLU A 145 -5.70 0.23 0.32
CA GLU A 145 -6.59 -0.91 0.56
C GLU A 145 -7.98 -0.44 1.02
N GLN A 146 -8.04 0.55 1.92
CA GLN A 146 -9.31 1.15 2.35
C GLN A 146 -10.10 1.69 1.16
N TYR A 147 -9.44 2.44 0.27
CA TYR A 147 -10.06 2.95 -0.96
C TYR A 147 -10.65 1.81 -1.81
N ALA A 148 -9.90 0.73 -2.01
CA ALA A 148 -10.35 -0.40 -2.81
C ALA A 148 -11.58 -1.10 -2.21
N ARG A 149 -11.64 -1.21 -0.88
CA ARG A 149 -12.82 -1.74 -0.16
C ARG A 149 -14.02 -0.84 -0.34
N GLU A 150 -13.87 0.46 -0.09
CA GLU A 150 -14.93 1.47 -0.22
C GLU A 150 -15.49 1.53 -1.65
N ASN A 151 -14.62 1.37 -2.65
CA ASN A 151 -14.99 1.45 -4.08
C ASN A 151 -15.23 0.08 -4.71
N LYS A 152 -15.28 -1.00 -3.91
CA LYS A 152 -15.61 -2.37 -4.36
C LYS A 152 -14.74 -2.82 -5.56
N LYS A 153 -13.46 -2.51 -5.49
CA LYS A 153 -12.46 -2.79 -6.52
C LYS A 153 -11.95 -4.23 -6.42
N GLY A 154 -11.61 -4.84 -7.56
CA GLY A 154 -10.99 -6.16 -7.62
C GLY A 154 -11.66 -7.20 -6.71
N PHE A 155 -10.87 -7.84 -5.84
CA PHE A 155 -11.35 -8.87 -4.90
C PHE A 155 -12.43 -8.40 -3.93
N TRP A 156 -12.55 -7.09 -3.71
CA TRP A 156 -13.57 -6.54 -2.84
C TRP A 156 -14.95 -6.52 -3.49
N LYS A 157 -15.04 -6.60 -4.84
CA LYS A 157 -16.32 -6.62 -5.55
C LYS A 157 -17.19 -7.80 -5.12
N ASP A 158 -16.63 -9.00 -5.14
CA ASP A 158 -17.38 -10.23 -4.90
C ASP A 158 -17.74 -10.43 -3.42
N PHE A 159 -16.94 -9.86 -2.51
CA PHE A 159 -17.25 -9.82 -1.08
C PHE A 159 -18.59 -9.12 -0.81
N TYR A 160 -18.89 -8.04 -1.55
CA TYR A 160 -20.15 -7.30 -1.38
C TYR A 160 -21.30 -7.83 -2.23
N VAL A 161 -21.04 -8.50 -3.36
CA VAL A 161 -22.09 -9.04 -4.22
C VAL A 161 -22.77 -10.27 -3.59
N ASN A 162 -22.05 -11.02 -2.76
CA ASN A 162 -22.53 -12.31 -2.22
C ASN A 162 -22.77 -12.35 -0.71
N ASP A 163 -22.69 -11.23 0.02
CA ASP A 163 -22.99 -11.20 1.46
C ASP A 163 -24.46 -10.84 1.72
N PRO A 164 -25.34 -11.82 2.05
CA PRO A 164 -26.75 -11.55 2.31
C PRO A 164 -26.98 -10.67 3.55
N ASN A 165 -26.01 -10.61 4.48
CA ASN A 165 -26.15 -9.79 5.69
C ASN A 165 -26.11 -8.29 5.38
N LEU A 166 -25.61 -7.91 4.21
CA LEU A 166 -25.52 -6.50 3.81
C LEU A 166 -26.88 -5.82 3.73
N TYR A 167 -27.93 -6.55 3.40
CA TYR A 167 -29.27 -5.99 3.19
C TYR A 167 -30.23 -6.27 4.35
N ILE A 168 -29.79 -7.00 5.38
CA ILE A 168 -30.60 -7.22 6.58
C ILE A 168 -30.82 -5.87 7.27
N LYS A 169 -32.09 -5.55 7.54
CA LYS A 169 -32.47 -4.32 8.23
C LYS A 169 -32.37 -4.52 9.75
N TYR A 170 -31.59 -3.66 10.37
CA TYR A 170 -31.44 -3.55 11.81
C TYR A 170 -32.11 -2.25 12.26
N THR A 171 -33.37 -2.34 12.69
CA THR A 171 -34.15 -1.20 13.15
C THR A 171 -34.75 -1.44 14.52
N ASP A 172 -34.85 -0.39 15.33
CA ASP A 172 -35.61 -0.44 16.58
C ASP A 172 -37.13 -0.44 16.33
N SER A 173 -37.92 -0.51 17.40
CA SER A 173 -39.39 -0.51 17.32
C SER A 173 -39.99 0.76 16.71
N LYS A 174 -39.20 1.83 16.54
CA LYS A 174 -39.59 3.10 15.92
C LYS A 174 -39.04 3.24 14.49
N GLY A 175 -38.42 2.19 13.95
CA GLY A 175 -37.82 2.20 12.61
C GLY A 175 -36.47 2.91 12.52
N ARG A 176 -35.85 3.30 13.64
CA ARG A 176 -34.52 3.92 13.61
C ARG A 176 -33.46 2.86 13.38
N GLY A 177 -32.47 3.17 12.55
CA GLY A 177 -31.30 2.31 12.34
C GLY A 177 -30.60 1.95 13.67
N MET A 178 -30.21 0.69 13.80
CA MET A 178 -29.52 0.17 14.97
C MET A 178 -28.04 -0.11 14.72
N ILE A 179 -27.52 0.07 13.50
CA ILE A 179 -26.08 -0.04 13.28
C ILE A 179 -25.44 1.30 13.65
N LYS A 180 -24.45 1.30 14.55
CA LYS A 180 -23.81 2.52 15.07
C LYS A 180 -22.52 2.82 14.29
N GLY A 181 -22.50 3.89 13.49
CA GLY A 181 -21.29 4.36 12.79
C GLY A 181 -20.59 5.50 13.50
N ASN A 182 -19.40 5.26 14.06
CA ASN A 182 -18.58 6.27 14.74
C ASN A 182 -17.27 6.58 14.01
N ILE A 183 -16.62 7.69 14.38
CA ILE A 183 -15.35 8.15 13.79
C ILE A 183 -14.33 8.32 14.92
N ASN A 184 -13.26 7.53 14.87
CA ASN A 184 -12.24 7.58 15.91
C ASN A 184 -11.30 8.80 15.75
N ASN A 185 -10.37 8.97 16.71
CA ASN A 185 -9.45 10.11 16.71
C ASN A 185 -8.48 10.15 15.50
N LYS A 186 -8.36 9.04 14.74
CA LYS A 186 -7.57 8.95 13.51
C LYS A 186 -8.41 9.20 12.25
N GLY A 187 -9.68 9.57 12.40
CA GLY A 187 -10.61 9.77 11.29
C GLY A 187 -11.14 8.47 10.67
N LEU A 188 -10.90 7.31 11.28
CA LEU A 188 -11.42 6.04 10.76
C LEU A 188 -12.91 5.92 11.07
N LYS A 189 -13.71 5.70 10.02
CA LYS A 189 -15.15 5.43 10.07
C LYS A 189 -15.39 3.94 10.34
N ILE A 190 -16.00 3.62 11.48
CA ILE A 190 -16.23 2.25 11.94
C ILE A 190 -17.71 2.09 12.25
N TYR A 191 -18.34 1.00 11.81
CA TYR A 191 -19.71 0.67 12.24
C TYR A 191 -19.76 -0.57 13.13
N HIS A 192 -20.67 -0.53 14.10
CA HIS A 192 -20.86 -1.57 15.10
C HIS A 192 -22.26 -2.16 14.97
N MET A 193 -22.32 -3.48 14.89
CA MET A 193 -23.56 -4.25 14.81
C MET A 193 -24.18 -4.44 16.19
N PRO A 194 -25.52 -4.50 16.31
CA PRO A 194 -26.21 -4.70 17.59
C PRO A 194 -25.77 -5.95 18.38
N ASN A 195 -25.27 -6.98 17.68
CA ASN A 195 -24.82 -8.24 18.27
C ASN A 195 -23.34 -8.25 18.68
N GLN A 196 -22.58 -7.16 18.46
CA GLN A 196 -21.18 -7.08 18.84
C GLN A 196 -21.02 -6.64 20.31
N LYS A 197 -19.96 -7.14 20.98
CA LYS A 197 -19.66 -6.77 22.38
C LYS A 197 -19.45 -5.26 22.54
N SER A 198 -18.70 -4.67 21.61
CA SER A 198 -18.37 -3.24 21.57
C SER A 198 -19.58 -2.33 21.35
N TYR A 199 -20.71 -2.86 20.88
CA TYR A 199 -21.88 -2.05 20.51
C TYR A 199 -22.43 -1.20 21.66
N LYS A 200 -22.38 -1.71 22.89
CA LYS A 200 -22.91 -1.03 24.08
C LYS A 200 -22.10 0.21 24.44
N ASP A 201 -20.79 0.16 24.20
CA ASP A 201 -19.85 1.22 24.59
C ASP A 201 -19.80 2.36 23.57
N VAL A 202 -20.23 2.09 22.34
CA VAL A 202 -20.23 3.08 21.26
C VAL A 202 -21.39 4.06 21.43
N LYS A 203 -21.06 5.34 21.50
CA LYS A 203 -21.99 6.47 21.54
C LYS A 203 -21.83 7.30 20.28
N ILE A 204 -22.94 7.63 19.63
CA ILE A 204 -22.97 8.41 18.40
C ILE A 204 -22.90 9.90 18.72
N ASN A 205 -21.91 10.57 18.15
CA ASN A 205 -21.74 12.02 18.17
C ASN A 205 -22.04 12.60 16.78
N PHE A 206 -23.28 13.02 16.57
CA PHE A 206 -23.74 13.59 15.30
C PHE A 206 -22.94 14.82 14.84
N LYS A 207 -22.34 15.60 15.76
CA LYS A 207 -21.51 16.76 15.41
C LYS A 207 -20.22 16.37 14.69
N LYS A 208 -19.77 15.12 14.87
CA LYS A 208 -18.61 14.55 14.17
C LYS A 208 -18.98 13.88 12.84
N GLY A 209 -20.25 13.88 12.45
CA GLY A 209 -20.74 13.14 11.28
C GLY A 209 -20.97 11.64 11.55
N GLU A 210 -20.95 11.21 12.81
CA GLU A 210 -21.35 9.87 13.23
C GLU A 210 -22.87 9.71 13.12
N LYS A 211 -23.35 8.49 12.83
CA LYS A 211 -24.77 8.26 12.59
C LYS A 211 -25.20 6.82 12.81
N TYR A 212 -26.50 6.60 12.66
CA TYR A 212 -27.10 5.26 12.65
C TYR A 212 -27.40 4.81 11.21
N PHE A 213 -27.28 3.51 10.96
CA PHE A 213 -27.62 2.87 9.69
C PHE A 213 -28.67 1.79 9.88
N VAL A 214 -29.49 1.57 8.86
CA VAL A 214 -30.49 0.49 8.84
C VAL A 214 -29.87 -0.79 8.32
N THR A 215 -28.97 -0.71 7.36
CA THR A 215 -28.29 -1.90 6.79
C THR A 215 -26.77 -1.77 6.86
N GLU A 216 -26.05 -2.90 6.84
CA GLU A 216 -24.57 -2.85 6.73
C GLU A 216 -24.17 -2.22 5.38
N LYS A 217 -24.97 -2.44 4.34
CA LYS A 217 -24.76 -1.84 3.02
C LYS A 217 -24.77 -0.31 3.06
N GLU A 218 -25.75 0.30 3.74
CA GLU A 218 -25.81 1.75 3.92
C GLU A 218 -24.58 2.28 4.65
N ALA A 219 -24.16 1.61 5.73
CA ALA A 219 -22.96 2.00 6.47
C ALA A 219 -21.71 1.98 5.58
N GLN A 220 -21.57 0.93 4.78
CA GLN A 220 -20.43 0.74 3.89
C GLN A 220 -20.43 1.70 2.70
N ASP A 221 -21.59 1.99 2.11
CA ASP A 221 -21.71 2.96 1.01
C ASP A 221 -21.33 4.39 1.47
N GLU A 222 -21.42 4.67 2.77
CA GLU A 222 -20.93 5.91 3.36
C GLU A 222 -19.47 5.88 3.86
N GLY A 223 -18.76 4.79 3.56
CA GLY A 223 -17.35 4.61 3.89
C GLY A 223 -17.08 4.14 5.32
N PHE A 224 -18.07 3.58 6.02
CA PHE A 224 -17.83 2.92 7.32
C PHE A 224 -17.40 1.46 7.12
N SER A 225 -16.39 1.03 7.87
CA SER A 225 -15.93 -0.37 7.90
C SER A 225 -16.45 -1.10 9.14
N LYS A 226 -16.76 -2.39 9.02
CA LYS A 226 -17.25 -3.19 10.16
C LYS A 226 -16.21 -3.23 11.27
N SER A 227 -16.66 -2.99 12.49
CA SER A 227 -15.84 -3.22 13.68
C SER A 227 -15.44 -4.69 13.77
N SER A 228 -14.20 -4.98 14.18
CA SER A 228 -13.82 -6.34 14.57
C SER A 228 -14.68 -6.82 15.74
N LYS A 229 -14.94 -8.13 15.81
CA LYS A 229 -15.82 -8.77 16.81
C LYS A 229 -15.56 -8.34 18.25
#